data_AF-A0A536AJH0-F1
#
_entry.id   AF-A0A536AJH0-F1
#
_cell.length_a   1.000
_cell.length_b   1.000
_cell.length_c   1.000
_cell.angle_alpha   90.00
_cell.angle_beta   90.00
_cell.angle_gamma   90.00
#
_symmetry.space_group_name_H-M   'P 1'
#
loop_
_entity.id
_entity.type
_entity.pdbx_description
1 polymer ?
#
loop_
_entity_poly.entity_id
_entity_poly.type
_entity_poly.pdbx_seq_one_letter_code
_entity_poly.pdbx_strand_id
1 'polypeptide(L)'
;MRLYIKVLAACLFALLGVVWGAWWAPFLFGFIFGADDRRGRISVPAGAGIGLVSWLLPLAVGHARYGFGPTADSLAAIMGFGHAGVVPVVLTLLVGTLLGLTGAWLGAAVASVVAPRASVDGTAR
;
A
#
# COMPACT_ATOMS: atom_id res chain seq x y z
N MET A 1 13.40 16.39 2.06
CA MET A 1 14.33 15.24 1.89
C MET A 1 14.05 14.07 2.84
N ARG A 2 14.02 14.25 4.17
CA ARG A 2 13.76 13.14 5.13
C ARG A 2 12.47 12.34 4.86
N LEU A 3 11.36 13.02 4.51
CA LEU A 3 10.09 12.37 4.17
C LEU A 3 10.21 11.47 2.93
N TYR A 4 10.78 11.97 1.84
CA TYR A 4 10.97 11.21 0.61
C TYR A 4 11.83 9.95 0.84
N ILE A 5 12.87 10.05 1.67
CA ILE A 5 13.71 8.90 2.04
C ILE A 5 12.89 7.86 2.81
N LYS A 6 12.04 8.27 3.75
CA LYS A 6 11.15 7.37 4.49
C LYS A 6 10.15 6.66 3.56
N VAL A 7 9.51 7.41 2.65
CA VAL A 7 8.57 6.85 1.67
C VAL A 7 9.30 5.86 0.77
N LEU A 8 10.46 6.23 0.25
CA LEU A 8 11.26 5.36 -0.62
C LEU A 8 11.67 4.08 0.10
N ALA A 9 12.16 4.18 1.34
CA ALA A 9 12.53 3.03 2.14
C ALA A 9 11.31 2.12 2.41
N ALA A 10 10.16 2.69 2.79
CA ALA A 10 8.93 1.94 2.99
C ALA A 10 8.47 1.21 1.72
N CYS A 11 8.54 1.88 0.56
CA CYS A 11 8.28 1.25 -0.75
C CYS A 11 9.22 0.08 -1.02
N LEU A 12 10.53 0.26 -0.78
CA LEU A 12 11.52 -0.78 -1.03
C LEU A 12 11.30 -2.00 -0.14
N PHE A 13 11.04 -1.79 1.16
CA PHE A 13 10.78 -2.91 2.07
C PHE A 13 9.44 -3.60 1.79
N ALA A 14 8.39 -2.85 1.45
CA ALA A 14 7.11 -3.42 1.04
C ALA A 14 7.27 -4.26 -0.25
N LEU A 15 8.00 -3.73 -1.23
CA LEU A 15 8.30 -4.43 -2.47
C LEU A 15 9.10 -5.72 -2.22
N LEU A 16 10.17 -5.65 -1.41
CA LEU A 16 10.95 -6.83 -1.05
C LEU A 16 10.10 -7.89 -0.35
N GLY A 17 9.21 -7.47 0.56
CA GLY A 17 8.25 -8.36 1.20
C GLY A 17 7.34 -9.05 0.20
N VAL A 18 6.73 -8.30 -0.74
CA VAL A 18 5.88 -8.87 -1.79
C VAL A 18 6.66 -9.86 -2.68
N VAL A 19 7.88 -9.51 -3.08
CA VAL A 19 8.75 -10.40 -3.88
C VAL A 19 9.11 -11.68 -3.11
N TRP A 20 9.24 -11.61 -1.78
CA TRP A 20 9.45 -12.77 -0.90
C TRP A 20 8.16 -13.56 -0.60
N GLY A 21 7.00 -13.14 -1.13
CA GLY A 21 5.72 -13.79 -0.89
C GLY A 21 4.96 -13.29 0.36
N ALA A 22 5.50 -12.31 1.08
CA ALA A 22 4.80 -11.63 2.17
C ALA A 22 3.77 -10.63 1.61
N TRP A 23 2.63 -11.15 1.15
CA TRP A 23 1.54 -10.36 0.56
C TRP A 23 0.99 -9.26 1.48
N TRP A 24 1.16 -9.41 2.81
CA TRP A 24 0.75 -8.44 3.83
C TRP A 24 1.75 -7.29 4.03
N ALA A 25 2.95 -7.35 3.43
CA ALA A 25 3.99 -6.34 3.63
C ALA A 25 3.54 -4.89 3.36
N PRO A 26 2.75 -4.59 2.31
CA PRO A 26 2.29 -3.21 2.07
C PRO A 26 1.44 -2.65 3.20
N PHE A 27 0.67 -3.51 3.88
CA PHE A 27 -0.09 -3.12 5.06
C PHE A 27 0.83 -2.76 6.22
N LEU A 28 1.82 -3.60 6.53
CA LEU A 28 2.74 -3.35 7.65
C LEU A 28 3.51 -2.04 7.45
N PHE A 29 4.07 -1.83 6.25
CA PHE A 29 4.83 -0.61 5.97
C PHE A 29 3.93 0.62 5.83
N GLY A 30 2.72 0.45 5.31
CA GLY A 30 1.67 1.46 5.40
C GLY A 30 1.41 1.85 6.85
N PHE A 31 1.21 0.88 7.75
CA PHE A 31 0.97 1.10 9.18
C PHE A 31 2.10 1.84 9.88
N ILE A 32 3.34 1.40 9.68
CA ILE A 32 4.53 2.06 10.27
C ILE A 32 4.60 3.51 9.78
N PHE A 33 4.36 3.76 8.49
CA PHE A 33 4.37 5.10 7.92
C PHE A 33 3.19 5.96 8.41
N GLY A 34 2.01 5.35 8.57
CA GLY A 34 0.82 5.94 9.16
C GLY A 34 1.04 6.44 10.58
N ALA A 35 1.74 5.64 11.39
CA ALA A 35 2.03 5.98 12.78
C ALA A 35 2.97 7.19 12.94
N ASP A 36 3.78 7.49 11.92
CA ASP A 36 4.72 8.63 11.91
C ASP A 36 4.00 9.97 11.61
N ASP A 37 2.87 9.96 10.89
CA ASP A 37 2.05 11.16 10.59
C ASP A 37 0.63 11.05 11.16
N ARG A 38 0.43 11.62 12.35
CA ARG A 38 -0.84 11.64 13.08
C ARG A 38 -2.00 12.28 12.31
N ARG A 39 -1.73 13.17 11.36
CA ARG A 39 -2.80 13.87 10.61
C ARG A 39 -3.31 13.05 9.44
N GLY A 40 -2.63 11.97 9.05
CA GLY A 40 -3.05 11.10 7.95
C GLY A 40 -3.00 11.76 6.56
N ARG A 41 -2.71 13.06 6.47
CA ARG A 41 -2.85 13.84 5.22
C ARG A 41 -1.84 13.42 4.18
N ILE A 42 -0.64 13.05 4.62
CA ILE A 42 0.45 12.63 3.74
C ILE A 42 0.60 11.11 3.81
N SER A 43 0.46 10.53 5.01
CA SER A 43 0.65 9.09 5.19
C SER A 43 -0.39 8.22 4.49
N VAL A 44 -1.65 8.62 4.44
CA VAL A 44 -2.71 7.84 3.76
C VAL A 44 -2.48 7.75 2.24
N PRO A 45 -2.30 8.86 1.48
CA PRO A 45 -1.99 8.76 0.06
C PRO A 45 -0.62 8.12 -0.20
N ALA A 46 0.37 8.32 0.68
CA ALA A 46 1.65 7.62 0.57
C ALA A 46 1.50 6.11 0.77
N GLY A 47 0.68 5.67 1.73
CA GLY A 47 0.35 4.26 1.96
C GLY A 47 -0.31 3.61 0.75
N ALA A 48 -1.27 4.30 0.13
CA ALA A 48 -1.86 3.86 -1.13
C ALA A 48 -0.80 3.71 -2.23
N GLY A 49 0.10 4.70 -2.37
CA GLY A 49 1.21 4.65 -3.32
C GLY A 49 2.18 3.50 -3.06
N ILE A 50 2.55 3.25 -1.80
CA ILE A 50 3.40 2.11 -1.39
C ILE A 50 2.74 0.79 -1.83
N GLY A 51 1.45 0.62 -1.53
CA GLY A 51 0.69 -0.57 -1.91
C GLY A 51 0.61 -0.76 -3.42
N LEU A 52 0.29 0.30 -4.16
CA LEU A 52 0.25 0.25 -5.63
C LEU A 52 1.61 -0.15 -6.21
N VAL A 53 2.69 0.52 -5.80
CA VAL A 53 4.05 0.30 -6.32
C VAL A 53 4.54 -1.12 -6.01
N SER A 54 4.29 -1.60 -4.79
CA SER A 54 4.72 -2.94 -4.35
C SER A 54 4.11 -4.09 -5.16
N TRP A 55 2.94 -3.88 -5.76
CA TRP A 55 2.27 -4.87 -6.60
C TRP A 55 2.46 -4.59 -8.10
N LEU A 56 2.51 -3.32 -8.50
CA LEU A 56 2.74 -2.92 -9.88
C LEU A 56 4.09 -3.40 -10.41
N LEU A 57 5.17 -3.22 -9.65
CA LEU A 57 6.50 -3.62 -10.11
C LEU A 57 6.61 -5.13 -10.36
N PRO A 58 6.25 -6.02 -9.41
CA PRO A 58 6.30 -7.46 -9.65
C PRO A 58 5.41 -7.91 -10.80
N LEU A 59 4.20 -7.32 -10.92
CA LEU A 59 3.30 -7.61 -12.04
C LEU A 59 3.89 -7.16 -13.38
N ALA A 60 4.47 -5.97 -13.45
CA ALA A 60 5.09 -5.46 -14.67
C ALA A 60 6.33 -6.29 -15.07
N VAL A 61 7.17 -6.65 -14.10
CA VAL A 61 8.34 -7.52 -14.32
C VAL A 61 7.91 -8.90 -14.78
N GLY A 62 6.92 -9.50 -14.13
CA GLY A 62 6.41 -10.81 -14.51
C GLY A 62 5.71 -10.78 -15.89
N HIS A 63 5.01 -9.68 -16.23
CA HIS A 63 4.42 -9.51 -17.54
C HIS A 63 5.51 -9.44 -18.63
N ALA A 64 6.56 -8.64 -18.40
CA ALA A 64 7.68 -8.50 -19.34
C ALA A 64 8.49 -9.79 -19.51
N ARG A 65 8.62 -10.61 -18.45
CA ARG A 65 9.43 -11.84 -18.49
C ARG A 65 8.67 -13.07 -18.96
N TYR A 66 7.40 -13.19 -18.58
CA TYR A 66 6.64 -14.44 -18.74
C TYR A 66 5.38 -14.27 -19.60
N GLY A 67 5.04 -13.05 -20.01
CA GLY A 67 3.88 -12.78 -20.85
C GLY A 67 2.57 -13.19 -20.16
N PHE A 68 2.17 -12.46 -19.11
CA PHE A 68 1.01 -12.83 -18.28
C PHE A 68 -0.36 -12.90 -18.97
N GLY A 69 -0.47 -12.64 -20.27
CA GLY A 69 -1.74 -12.70 -21.02
C GLY A 69 -2.51 -14.00 -20.79
N PRO A 70 -1.94 -15.18 -21.12
CA PRO A 70 -2.65 -16.45 -20.95
C PRO A 70 -2.98 -16.80 -19.49
N THR A 71 -2.08 -16.47 -18.56
CA THR A 71 -2.30 -16.72 -17.13
C THR A 71 -3.39 -15.83 -16.56
N ALA A 72 -3.38 -14.54 -16.92
CA ALA A 72 -4.39 -13.57 -16.48
C ALA A 72 -5.75 -13.88 -17.11
N ASP A 73 -5.79 -14.29 -18.37
CA ASP A 73 -7.03 -14.74 -19.04
C ASP A 73 -7.59 -16.01 -18.38
N SER A 74 -6.72 -16.95 -18.03
CA SER A 74 -7.13 -18.16 -17.29
C SER A 74 -7.72 -17.80 -15.92
N LEU A 75 -7.09 -16.87 -15.20
CA LEU A 75 -7.60 -16.37 -13.92
C LEU A 75 -8.93 -15.63 -14.09
N ALA A 76 -9.07 -14.81 -15.12
CA ALA A 76 -10.31 -14.11 -15.43
C ALA A 76 -11.43 -15.11 -15.74
N ALA A 77 -11.14 -16.19 -16.46
CA ALA A 77 -12.11 -17.22 -16.79
C ALA A 77 -12.58 -17.97 -15.53
N ILE A 78 -11.66 -18.32 -14.64
CA ILE A 78 -11.97 -18.95 -13.34
C ILE A 78 -12.84 -18.04 -12.48
N MET A 79 -12.58 -16.73 -12.49
CA MET A 79 -13.37 -15.73 -11.77
C MET A 79 -14.73 -15.42 -12.42
N GLY A 80 -15.06 -16.05 -13.56
CA GLY A 80 -16.32 -15.84 -14.27
C GLY A 80 -16.34 -14.62 -15.20
N PHE A 81 -15.20 -13.97 -15.44
CA PHE A 81 -15.05 -12.81 -16.32
C PHE A 81 -14.67 -13.16 -17.77
N GLY A 82 -14.63 -14.46 -18.13
CA GLY A 82 -14.21 -14.91 -19.46
C GLY A 82 -12.73 -14.61 -19.72
N HIS A 83 -12.35 -14.19 -20.93
CA HIS A 83 -10.96 -13.91 -21.31
C HIS A 83 -10.56 -12.45 -21.06
N ALA A 84 -11.10 -11.84 -19.99
CA ALA A 84 -10.79 -10.47 -19.62
C ALA A 84 -9.60 -10.43 -18.65
N GLY A 85 -8.40 -10.85 -19.06
CA GLY A 85 -7.21 -10.93 -18.20
C GLY A 85 -6.81 -9.61 -17.51
N VAL A 86 -7.28 -8.48 -18.03
CA VAL A 86 -7.11 -7.17 -17.36
C VAL A 86 -7.77 -7.12 -15.98
N VAL A 87 -8.87 -7.84 -15.76
CA VAL A 87 -9.64 -7.82 -14.51
C VAL A 87 -8.81 -8.33 -13.32
N PRO A 88 -8.19 -9.52 -13.35
CA PRO A 88 -7.28 -9.98 -12.30
C PRO A 88 -6.17 -8.98 -11.97
N VAL A 89 -5.55 -8.37 -13.00
CA VAL A 89 -4.45 -7.41 -12.81
C VAL A 89 -4.94 -6.18 -12.06
N VAL A 90 -6.06 -5.60 -12.50
CA VAL A 90 -6.67 -4.42 -11.85
C VAL A 90 -7.08 -4.75 -10.41
N LEU A 91 -7.66 -5.93 -10.18
CA LEU A 91 -8.02 -6.38 -8.83
C LEU A 91 -6.79 -6.53 -7.93
N THR A 92 -5.70 -7.13 -8.41
CA THR A 92 -4.47 -7.25 -7.61
C THR A 92 -3.89 -5.87 -7.25
N LEU A 93 -3.86 -4.93 -8.20
CA LEU A 93 -3.43 -3.57 -7.94
C LEU A 93 -4.34 -2.86 -6.94
N LEU A 94 -5.66 -3.01 -7.07
CA LEU A 94 -6.64 -2.46 -6.14
C LEU A 94 -6.44 -3.03 -4.73
N VAL A 95 -6.35 -4.35 -4.59
CA VAL A 95 -6.13 -5.01 -3.30
C VAL A 95 -4.83 -4.51 -2.68
N GLY A 96 -3.73 -4.47 -3.44
CA GLY A 96 -2.45 -3.94 -2.96
C GLY A 96 -2.53 -2.50 -2.48
N THR A 97 -3.18 -1.64 -3.26
CA THR A 97 -3.39 -0.21 -2.93
C THR A 97 -4.22 -0.06 -1.67
N LEU A 98 -5.33 -0.79 -1.56
CA LEU A 98 -6.20 -0.79 -0.38
C LEU A 98 -5.47 -1.33 0.85
N LEU A 99 -4.61 -2.32 0.69
CA LEU A 99 -3.80 -2.85 1.80
C LEU A 99 -2.86 -1.79 2.37
N GLY A 100 -2.14 -1.07 1.50
CA GLY A 100 -1.25 0.01 1.92
C GLY A 100 -2.01 1.20 2.52
N LEU A 101 -3.15 1.56 1.92
CA LEU A 101 -4.03 2.62 2.41
C LEU A 101 -4.59 2.28 3.80
N THR A 102 -5.11 1.07 3.98
CA THR A 102 -5.69 0.61 5.26
C THR A 102 -4.64 0.53 6.36
N GLY A 103 -3.44 0.04 6.04
CA GLY A 103 -2.30 0.09 6.94
C GLY A 103 -2.02 1.52 7.41
N ALA A 104 -1.81 2.45 6.48
CA ALA A 104 -1.52 3.84 6.81
C ALA A 104 -2.63 4.55 7.59
N TRP A 105 -3.88 4.29 7.22
CA TRP A 105 -5.04 4.80 7.97
C TRP A 105 -5.06 4.28 9.40
N LEU A 106 -4.86 2.97 9.60
CA LEU A 106 -4.85 2.36 10.93
C LEU A 106 -3.67 2.88 11.77
N GLY A 107 -2.48 3.01 11.18
CA GLY A 107 -1.32 3.58 11.85
C GLY A 107 -1.56 5.01 12.32
N ALA A 108 -2.15 5.85 11.46
CA ALA A 108 -2.49 7.22 11.80
C ALA A 108 -3.57 7.29 12.91
N ALA A 109 -4.58 6.41 12.85
CA ALA A 109 -5.60 6.30 13.88
C ALA A 109 -4.99 5.92 15.24
N VAL A 110 -4.13 4.89 15.28
CA VAL A 110 -3.42 4.48 16.50
C VAL A 110 -2.57 5.61 17.06
N ALA A 111 -1.80 6.30 16.21
CA ALA A 111 -0.96 7.41 16.64
C ALA A 111 -1.77 8.60 17.18
N SER A 112 -3.00 8.80 16.68
CA SER A 112 -3.92 9.84 17.17
C SER A 112 -4.46 9.53 18.58
N VAL A 113 -4.60 8.26 18.94
CA VAL A 113 -5.11 7.80 20.24
C VAL A 113 -4.00 7.78 21.29
N VAL A 114 -2.82 7.26 20.94
CA VAL A 114 -1.70 7.06 21.88
C VAL A 114 -1.05 8.37 22.33
N ALA A 115 -1.10 9.40 21.48
CA ALA A 115 -0.57 10.71 21.82
C ALA A 115 -1.66 11.78 21.61
N PRO A 116 -2.57 11.93 22.60
CA PRO A 116 -3.60 12.95 22.60
C PRO A 116 -3.00 14.31 22.29
N ARG A 117 -3.73 15.14 21.55
CA ARG A 117 -3.36 16.55 21.35
C ARG A 117 -3.14 17.14 22.73
N ALA A 118 -1.95 17.65 23.02
CA ALA A 118 -1.78 18.58 24.13
C ALA A 118 -2.86 19.65 23.95
N SER A 119 -3.77 19.73 24.92
CA SER A 119 -4.87 20.67 24.89
C SER A 119 -4.31 22.07 24.72
N VAL A 120 -5.04 22.90 23.98
CA VAL A 120 -4.84 24.35 23.99
C VAL A 120 -5.35 24.84 25.35
N ASP A 121 -4.59 24.56 26.41
CA ASP A 121 -4.76 25.20 27.72
C ASP A 121 -3.58 26.15 27.89
N GLY A 122 -3.73 27.36 27.37
CA GLY A 122 -2.64 28.32 27.36
C GLY A 122 -2.94 29.63 26.67
N THR A 123 -4.13 30.20 26.87
CA THR A 123 -4.32 31.66 26.84
C THR A 123 -5.61 32.00 27.59
N ALA A 124 -5.52 31.87 28.91
CA ALA A 124 -6.23 32.79 29.78
C ALA A 124 -5.62 34.18 29.56
N ARG A 125 -6.40 35.11 29.02
CA ARG A 125 -6.60 36.49 29.48
C ARG A 125 -7.50 37.24 28.51
#